data_AF-A0A7Y8PFU0-F1
#
_entry.id   AF-A0A7Y8PFU0-F1
#
_cell.length_a   1.000
_cell.length_b   1.000
_cell.length_c   1.000
_cell.angle_alpha   90.00
_cell.angle_beta   90.00
_cell.angle_gamma   90.00
#
_symmetry.space_group_name_H-M   'P 1'
#
loop_
_entity.id
_entity.type
_entity.pdbx_description
1 polymer ?
#
loop_
_entity_poly.entity_id
_entity_poly.type
_entity_poly.pdbx_seq_one_letter_code
_entity_poly.pdbx_strand_id
1 'polypeptide(L)'
;MNGKSVTVTPTVSTSANFQPQNHFQSCLVNLRSQAIAKGVSGSSYDRYTQNLSPDYSVIERLNYQPEFSTPIWDYLSGLVDDERVQAGQQKLAQHRDVLNRVAAAYGVPAETVVAVWGVESNFGAISGSYPLLQALGTLSCEGRRQSYFRGEFFTTMRLLQRGDVTESQLKGSWAGAFGHTQFMPSTYDELAVDFDGDGRRDLVSSIPDALASTANFLKRRGWQTGQPWGFEVKVPAGMSLSGEGRRNKKSLSSWVNRGLTRADGSALIQGNLSGSSQAGLMAPAGANGPVFLVFRNFDAIYSYNAAESYALAIAHLSDRLVGQSAFRTAWPTDDAGTSRAERREIQRFLLSRGYDIGEVDGLIGDKTRQAIRQEQIRLGLAATGRAGQQILRAFRNEAAKQMMQ
;
A
#
# COMPACT_ATOMS: atom_id res chain seq x y z
N MET A 1 -41.64 -13.36 -66.14
CA MET A 1 -41.87 -12.12 -65.37
C MET A 1 -42.32 -12.49 -63.97
N ASN A 2 -41.59 -12.02 -62.96
CA ASN A 2 -42.04 -11.60 -61.62
C ASN A 2 -40.92 -11.84 -60.58
N GLY A 3 -39.84 -11.06 -60.71
CA GLY A 3 -38.90 -10.84 -59.63
C GLY A 3 -39.54 -9.89 -58.62
N LYS A 4 -39.72 -10.36 -57.38
CA LYS A 4 -40.07 -9.50 -56.25
C LYS A 4 -38.78 -8.97 -55.64
N SER A 5 -38.52 -7.68 -55.83
CA SER A 5 -37.44 -6.94 -55.18
C SER A 5 -37.70 -6.92 -53.67
N VAL A 6 -36.78 -7.49 -52.88
CA VAL A 6 -36.77 -7.34 -51.43
C VAL A 6 -35.99 -6.07 -51.10
N THR A 7 -36.71 -5.01 -50.74
CA THR A 7 -36.13 -3.75 -50.29
C THR A 7 -35.63 -3.93 -48.85
N VAL A 8 -34.32 -4.08 -48.67
CA VAL A 8 -33.69 -4.04 -47.34
C VAL A 8 -33.63 -2.58 -46.92
N THR A 9 -34.48 -2.19 -45.98
CA THR A 9 -34.43 -0.86 -45.35
C THR A 9 -33.23 -0.82 -44.39
N PRO A 10 -32.27 0.09 -44.54
CA PRO A 10 -31.21 0.23 -43.55
C PRO A 10 -31.81 0.85 -42.29
N THR A 11 -31.90 0.07 -41.20
CA THR A 11 -32.12 0.60 -39.86
C THR A 11 -30.90 1.41 -39.45
N VAL A 12 -30.94 2.71 -39.68
CA VAL A 12 -30.03 3.68 -39.08
C VAL A 12 -30.30 3.64 -37.58
N SER A 13 -29.41 3.02 -36.81
CA SER A 13 -29.41 3.17 -35.36
C SER A 13 -29.04 4.62 -35.08
N THR A 14 -30.05 5.46 -34.84
CA THR A 14 -29.87 6.81 -34.32
C THR A 14 -29.19 6.69 -32.96
N SER A 15 -27.89 6.95 -32.91
CA SER A 15 -27.19 7.26 -31.67
C SER A 15 -27.95 8.39 -30.99
N ALA A 16 -28.58 8.09 -29.86
CA ALA A 16 -29.25 9.08 -29.05
C ALA A 16 -28.26 10.22 -28.77
N ASN A 17 -28.63 11.46 -29.13
CA ASN A 17 -27.84 12.64 -28.81
C ASN A 17 -27.80 12.79 -27.29
N PHE A 18 -26.76 12.24 -26.66
CA PHE A 18 -26.53 12.38 -25.23
C PHE A 18 -26.38 13.86 -24.88
N GLN A 19 -27.29 14.39 -24.06
CA GLN A 19 -27.21 15.74 -23.50
C GLN A 19 -26.70 15.63 -22.06
N PRO A 20 -25.53 16.22 -21.72
CA PRO A 20 -25.00 16.15 -20.38
C PRO A 20 -25.93 16.84 -19.38
N GLN A 21 -26.25 16.15 -18.28
CA GLN A 21 -27.22 16.62 -17.28
C GLN A 21 -26.58 17.38 -16.10
N ASN A 22 -25.26 17.31 -15.96
CA ASN A 22 -24.51 17.98 -14.89
C ASN A 22 -23.05 18.24 -15.32
N HIS A 23 -22.30 18.97 -14.48
CA HIS A 23 -20.90 19.32 -14.72
C HIS A 23 -20.01 18.08 -14.97
N PHE A 24 -20.21 17.01 -14.20
CA PHE A 24 -19.50 15.76 -14.35
C PHE A 24 -19.70 15.13 -15.75
N GLN A 25 -20.95 15.03 -16.21
CA GLN A 25 -21.27 14.51 -17.55
C GLN A 25 -20.72 15.39 -18.67
N SER A 26 -20.78 16.72 -18.51
CA SER A 26 -20.14 17.65 -19.46
C SER A 26 -18.62 17.43 -19.52
N CYS A 27 -17.97 17.20 -18.38
CA CYS A 27 -16.57 16.85 -18.34
C CYS A 27 -16.28 15.52 -19.08
N LEU A 28 -17.06 14.46 -18.83
CA LEU A 28 -16.88 13.18 -19.53
C LEU A 28 -17.01 13.33 -21.05
N VAL A 29 -17.95 14.14 -21.54
CA VAL A 29 -18.06 14.46 -22.98
C VAL A 29 -16.77 15.13 -23.50
N ASN A 30 -16.24 16.10 -22.75
CA ASN A 30 -15.02 16.84 -23.13
C ASN A 30 -13.73 16.00 -23.07
N LEU A 31 -13.72 14.91 -22.30
CA LEU A 31 -12.59 13.99 -22.21
C LEU A 31 -12.55 12.96 -23.35
N ARG A 32 -13.64 12.76 -24.09
CA ARG A 32 -13.75 11.72 -25.13
C ARG A 32 -12.68 11.83 -26.21
N SER A 33 -12.46 13.01 -26.77
CA SER A 33 -11.46 13.21 -27.84
C SER A 33 -10.04 12.94 -27.34
N GLN A 34 -9.74 13.30 -26.09
CA GLN A 34 -8.45 13.01 -25.45
C GLN A 34 -8.26 11.50 -25.23
N ALA A 35 -9.30 10.79 -24.79
CA ALA A 35 -9.27 9.34 -24.62
C ALA A 35 -9.01 8.63 -25.96
N ILE A 36 -9.65 9.08 -27.03
CA ILE A 36 -9.44 8.55 -28.39
C ILE A 36 -8.01 8.78 -28.85
N ALA A 37 -7.48 9.99 -28.66
CA ALA A 37 -6.07 10.29 -28.96
C ALA A 37 -5.08 9.47 -28.12
N LYS A 38 -5.54 8.87 -27.01
CA LYS A 38 -4.77 7.97 -26.13
C LYS A 38 -5.13 6.49 -26.34
N GLY A 39 -5.77 6.12 -27.45
CA GLY A 39 -5.98 4.73 -27.88
C GLY A 39 -7.25 4.05 -27.35
N VAL A 40 -8.16 4.78 -26.71
CA VAL A 40 -9.49 4.26 -26.35
C VAL A 40 -10.42 4.38 -27.55
N SER A 41 -11.08 3.31 -27.97
CA SER A 41 -12.07 3.40 -29.05
C SER A 41 -13.28 4.22 -28.62
N GLY A 42 -13.95 4.88 -29.57
CA GLY A 42 -15.16 5.66 -29.27
C GLY A 42 -16.25 4.81 -28.61
N SER A 43 -16.47 3.58 -29.12
CA SER A 43 -17.45 2.65 -28.55
C SER A 43 -17.09 2.19 -27.14
N SER A 44 -15.82 1.92 -26.84
CA SER A 44 -15.36 1.61 -25.48
C SER A 44 -15.60 2.79 -24.55
N TYR A 45 -15.23 4.00 -24.98
CA TYR A 45 -15.44 5.20 -24.16
C TYR A 45 -16.92 5.37 -23.82
N ASP A 46 -17.78 5.38 -24.85
CA ASP A 46 -19.21 5.58 -24.69
C ASP A 46 -19.83 4.51 -23.76
N ARG A 47 -19.47 3.22 -23.96
CA ARG A 47 -19.89 2.10 -23.11
C ARG A 47 -19.51 2.30 -21.65
N TYR A 48 -18.27 2.70 -21.37
CA TYR A 48 -17.74 2.78 -20.01
C TYR A 48 -18.07 4.11 -19.31
N THR A 49 -18.58 5.12 -20.03
CA THR A 49 -18.99 6.40 -19.43
C THR A 49 -20.49 6.59 -19.30
N GLN A 50 -21.33 5.89 -20.08
CA GLN A 50 -22.79 6.14 -20.17
C GLN A 50 -23.53 6.14 -18.81
N ASN A 51 -23.06 5.37 -17.83
CA ASN A 51 -23.71 5.20 -16.52
C ASN A 51 -22.84 5.66 -15.34
N LEU A 52 -21.76 6.40 -15.57
CA LEU A 52 -20.93 6.88 -14.47
C LEU A 52 -21.62 8.03 -13.73
N SER A 53 -21.56 8.00 -12.41
CA SER A 53 -21.94 9.11 -11.53
C SER A 53 -20.76 9.47 -10.62
N PRO A 54 -20.59 10.74 -10.22
CA PRO A 54 -19.48 11.10 -9.35
C PRO A 54 -19.62 10.46 -7.97
N ASP A 55 -18.52 9.98 -7.39
CA ASP A 55 -18.42 9.55 -5.99
C ASP A 55 -17.56 10.56 -5.21
N TYR A 56 -18.20 11.54 -4.59
CA TYR A 56 -17.50 12.60 -3.86
C TYR A 56 -16.68 12.11 -2.66
N SER A 57 -16.96 10.91 -2.13
CA SER A 57 -16.20 10.36 -1.02
C SER A 57 -14.75 10.04 -1.40
N VAL A 58 -14.43 9.91 -2.70
CA VAL A 58 -13.05 9.72 -3.16
C VAL A 58 -12.22 11.01 -3.08
N ILE A 59 -12.86 12.18 -3.19
CA ILE A 59 -12.19 13.49 -3.11
C ILE A 59 -11.75 13.76 -1.67
N GLU A 60 -12.63 13.47 -0.70
CA GLU A 60 -12.31 13.59 0.72
C GLU A 60 -11.12 12.69 1.10
N ARG A 61 -11.15 11.43 0.66
CA ARG A 61 -10.08 10.46 0.95
C ARG A 61 -8.76 10.79 0.28
N LEU A 62 -8.75 11.45 -0.88
CA LEU A 62 -7.50 11.89 -1.50
C LEU A 62 -6.70 12.86 -0.62
N ASN A 63 -7.34 13.57 0.32
CA ASN A 63 -6.64 14.49 1.21
C ASN A 63 -5.99 13.77 2.41
N TYR A 64 -6.29 12.49 2.60
CA TYR A 64 -5.76 11.69 3.71
C TYR A 64 -4.67 10.72 3.24
N GLN A 65 -3.44 10.96 3.69
CA GLN A 65 -2.31 10.06 3.45
C GLN A 65 -1.71 9.68 4.81
N PRO A 66 -2.08 8.51 5.36
CA PRO A 66 -1.66 8.11 6.71
C PRO A 66 -0.15 7.96 6.82
N GLU A 67 0.55 7.62 5.74
CA GLU A 67 2.01 7.46 5.69
C GLU A 67 2.79 8.70 6.14
N PHE A 68 2.24 9.89 5.91
CA PHE A 68 2.90 11.17 6.18
C PHE A 68 2.39 11.86 7.45
N SER A 69 1.25 11.44 7.97
CA SER A 69 0.57 12.10 9.10
C SER A 69 0.56 11.25 10.37
N THR A 70 0.68 9.93 10.23
CA THR A 70 0.70 8.99 11.35
C THR A 70 2.12 8.89 11.92
N PRO A 71 2.31 8.96 13.24
CA PRO A 71 3.60 8.66 13.84
C PRO A 71 4.13 7.31 13.37
N ILE A 72 5.42 7.24 13.06
CA ILE A 72 6.06 6.06 12.44
C ILE A 72 5.79 4.75 13.20
N TRP A 73 5.78 4.79 14.53
CA TRP A 73 5.47 3.63 15.37
C TRP A 73 4.02 3.17 15.28
N ASP A 74 3.07 4.11 15.16
CA ASP A 74 1.66 3.78 14.97
C ASP A 74 1.44 3.17 13.57
N TYR A 75 2.06 3.77 12.55
CA TYR A 75 2.01 3.28 11.18
C TYR A 75 2.57 1.86 11.05
N LEU A 76 3.79 1.62 11.57
CA LEU A 76 4.39 0.28 11.54
C LEU A 76 3.60 -0.74 12.37
N SER A 77 3.11 -0.37 13.56
CA SER A 77 2.35 -1.32 14.41
C SER A 77 1.06 -1.81 13.73
N GLY A 78 0.47 -0.99 12.87
CA GLY A 78 -0.72 -1.37 12.09
C GLY A 78 -0.41 -2.23 10.88
N LEU A 79 0.85 -2.24 10.41
CA LEU A 79 1.25 -2.94 9.20
C LEU A 79 2.16 -4.14 9.42
N VAL A 80 2.84 -4.21 10.57
CA VAL A 80 3.80 -5.25 10.94
C VAL A 80 3.48 -5.74 12.34
N ASP A 81 2.51 -6.65 12.42
CA ASP A 81 2.13 -7.37 13.64
C ASP A 81 2.27 -8.88 13.45
N ASP A 82 2.23 -9.62 14.56
CA ASP A 82 2.46 -11.07 14.56
C ASP A 82 1.40 -11.83 13.76
N GLU A 83 0.16 -11.34 13.70
CA GLU A 83 -0.90 -11.94 12.90
C GLU A 83 -0.57 -11.85 11.40
N ARG A 84 -0.07 -10.71 10.93
CA ARG A 84 0.34 -10.55 9.53
C ARG A 84 1.63 -11.32 9.23
N VAL A 85 2.57 -11.38 10.17
CA VAL A 85 3.79 -12.17 10.02
C VAL A 85 3.45 -13.65 9.85
N GLN A 86 2.58 -14.20 10.71
CA GLN A 86 2.13 -15.58 10.61
C GLN A 86 1.39 -15.86 9.29
N ALA A 87 0.47 -14.97 8.90
CA ALA A 87 -0.22 -15.09 7.62
C ALA A 87 0.75 -15.04 6.43
N GLY A 88 1.75 -14.16 6.44
CA GLY A 88 2.77 -14.09 5.39
C GLY A 88 3.66 -15.32 5.34
N GLN A 89 4.03 -15.90 6.49
CA GLN A 89 4.77 -17.17 6.56
C GLN A 89 3.96 -18.33 5.96
N GLN A 90 2.66 -18.36 6.25
CA GLN A 90 1.75 -19.32 5.60
C GLN A 90 1.69 -19.10 4.09
N LYS A 91 1.65 -17.84 3.62
CA LYS A 91 1.68 -17.53 2.18
C LYS A 91 2.98 -17.90 1.50
N LEU A 92 4.12 -17.70 2.16
CA LEU A 92 5.43 -18.19 1.69
C LEU A 92 5.42 -19.71 1.50
N ALA A 93 4.87 -20.46 2.47
CA ALA A 93 4.75 -21.91 2.37
C ALA A 93 3.75 -22.36 1.29
N GLN A 94 2.56 -21.74 1.26
CA GLN A 94 1.47 -22.08 0.33
C GLN A 94 1.87 -21.84 -1.13
N HIS A 95 2.61 -20.76 -1.42
CA HIS A 95 2.97 -20.35 -2.77
C HIS A 95 4.45 -20.58 -3.08
N ARG A 96 5.12 -21.50 -2.37
CA ARG A 96 6.56 -21.72 -2.45
C ARG A 96 7.07 -21.94 -3.88
N ASP A 97 6.39 -22.79 -4.65
CA ASP A 97 6.85 -23.14 -6.00
C ASP A 97 6.80 -21.96 -6.96
N VAL A 98 5.71 -21.19 -6.94
CA VAL A 98 5.60 -19.98 -7.76
C VAL A 98 6.58 -18.90 -7.30
N LEU A 99 6.73 -18.71 -5.99
CA LEU A 99 7.68 -17.75 -5.43
C LEU A 99 9.13 -18.10 -5.78
N ASN A 100 9.50 -19.38 -5.80
CA ASN A 100 10.82 -19.82 -6.26
C ASN A 100 11.05 -19.48 -7.74
N ARG A 101 10.06 -19.71 -8.60
CA ARG A 101 10.14 -19.33 -10.02
C ARG A 101 10.24 -17.80 -10.18
N VAL A 102 9.46 -17.04 -9.42
CA VAL A 102 9.49 -15.57 -9.41
C VAL A 102 10.88 -15.07 -8.96
N ALA A 103 11.42 -15.62 -7.87
CA ALA A 103 12.74 -15.27 -7.37
C ALA A 103 13.84 -15.59 -8.39
N ALA A 104 13.75 -16.74 -9.08
CA ALA A 104 14.68 -17.11 -10.14
C ALA A 104 14.60 -16.15 -11.35
N ALA A 105 13.39 -15.74 -11.75
CA ALA A 105 13.18 -14.85 -12.90
C ALA A 105 13.63 -13.40 -12.64
N TYR A 106 13.36 -12.88 -11.44
CA TYR A 106 13.54 -11.45 -11.15
C TYR A 106 14.70 -11.15 -10.19
N GLY A 107 15.21 -12.13 -9.46
CA GLY A 107 16.25 -11.96 -8.45
C GLY A 107 15.76 -11.22 -7.19
N VAL A 108 14.45 -11.16 -6.97
CA VAL A 108 13.83 -10.57 -5.78
C VAL A 108 13.48 -11.71 -4.81
N PRO A 109 13.89 -11.65 -3.53
CA PRO A 109 13.57 -12.68 -2.54
C PRO A 109 12.06 -12.84 -2.33
N ALA A 110 11.63 -14.07 -2.08
CA ALA A 110 10.21 -14.43 -1.91
C ALA A 110 9.57 -13.65 -0.75
N GLU A 111 10.27 -13.51 0.37
CA GLU A 111 9.84 -12.77 1.56
C GLU A 111 9.60 -11.29 1.27
N THR A 112 10.37 -10.67 0.37
CA THR A 112 10.15 -9.27 -0.02
C THR A 112 8.89 -9.14 -0.88
N VAL A 113 8.69 -10.05 -1.84
CA VAL A 113 7.47 -10.06 -2.67
C VAL A 113 6.23 -10.27 -1.81
N VAL A 114 6.27 -11.23 -0.89
CA VAL A 114 5.16 -11.50 0.04
C VAL A 114 4.95 -10.34 1.03
N ALA A 115 6.01 -9.67 1.48
CA ALA A 115 5.87 -8.50 2.34
C ALA A 115 5.15 -7.34 1.63
N VAL A 116 5.47 -7.06 0.36
CA VAL A 116 4.71 -6.09 -0.45
C VAL A 116 3.25 -6.53 -0.53
N TRP A 117 2.98 -7.79 -0.87
CA TRP A 117 1.62 -8.32 -0.98
C TRP A 117 0.82 -8.20 0.32
N GLY A 118 1.47 -8.42 1.47
CA GLY A 118 0.87 -8.27 2.79
C GLY A 118 0.55 -6.83 3.16
N VAL A 119 1.42 -5.88 2.80
CA VAL A 119 1.18 -4.45 3.06
C VAL A 119 0.13 -3.87 2.11
N GLU A 120 0.16 -4.22 0.82
CA GLU A 120 -0.74 -3.66 -0.19
C GLU A 120 -2.18 -4.10 -0.02
N SER A 121 -2.41 -5.39 0.16
CA SER A 121 -3.77 -5.93 0.09
C SER A 121 -4.07 -6.95 1.19
N ASN A 122 -3.21 -7.05 2.21
CA ASN A 122 -3.30 -8.10 3.22
C ASN A 122 -3.41 -9.49 2.56
N PHE A 123 -2.53 -9.74 1.59
CA PHE A 123 -2.50 -10.96 0.78
C PHE A 123 -3.76 -11.19 -0.06
N GLY A 124 -4.37 -10.11 -0.55
CA GLY A 124 -5.61 -10.12 -1.33
C GLY A 124 -6.92 -10.02 -0.56
N ALA A 125 -6.89 -10.09 0.78
CA ALA A 125 -8.10 -9.97 1.58
C ALA A 125 -8.72 -8.56 1.51
N ILE A 126 -7.93 -7.54 1.17
CA ILE A 126 -8.34 -6.14 1.06
C ILE A 126 -7.93 -5.62 -0.32
N SER A 127 -8.80 -5.76 -1.31
CA SER A 127 -8.56 -5.27 -2.67
C SER A 127 -9.13 -3.86 -2.93
N GLY A 128 -9.94 -3.35 -2.01
CA GLY A 128 -10.73 -2.13 -2.16
C GLY A 128 -12.14 -2.38 -2.72
N SER A 129 -13.03 -1.40 -2.54
CA SER A 129 -14.46 -1.52 -2.83
C SER A 129 -14.97 -0.52 -3.87
N TYR A 130 -14.15 0.43 -4.31
CA TYR A 130 -14.56 1.48 -5.25
C TYR A 130 -14.60 0.91 -6.67
N PRO A 131 -15.68 1.10 -7.43
CA PRO A 131 -15.67 0.85 -8.86
C PRO A 131 -14.62 1.77 -9.52
N LEU A 132 -13.60 1.19 -10.15
CA LEU A 132 -12.39 1.92 -10.53
C LEU A 132 -12.65 3.03 -11.55
N LEU A 133 -13.49 2.75 -12.56
CA LEU A 133 -13.90 3.74 -13.56
C LEU A 133 -14.66 4.91 -12.93
N GLN A 134 -15.49 4.64 -11.92
CA GLN A 134 -16.24 5.68 -11.22
C GLN A 134 -15.33 6.57 -10.39
N ALA A 135 -14.42 5.98 -9.61
CA ALA A 135 -13.43 6.71 -8.82
C ALA A 135 -12.52 7.54 -9.72
N LEU A 136 -11.88 6.92 -10.72
CA LEU A 136 -10.97 7.60 -11.64
C LEU A 136 -11.69 8.65 -12.51
N GLY A 137 -12.93 8.39 -12.91
CA GLY A 137 -13.76 9.37 -13.61
C GLY A 137 -14.01 10.61 -12.74
N THR A 138 -14.44 10.40 -11.49
CA THR A 138 -14.63 11.49 -10.51
C THR A 138 -13.35 12.31 -10.34
N LEU A 139 -12.21 11.64 -10.15
CA LEU A 139 -10.92 12.32 -9.96
C LEU A 139 -10.40 13.02 -11.23
N SER A 140 -10.72 12.49 -12.40
CA SER A 140 -10.40 13.10 -13.70
C SER A 140 -11.16 14.39 -13.97
N CYS A 141 -12.39 14.49 -13.44
CA CYS A 141 -13.30 15.59 -13.68
C CYS A 141 -13.33 16.63 -12.57
N GLU A 142 -13.21 16.23 -11.31
CA GLU A 142 -13.49 17.09 -10.15
C GLU A 142 -12.45 16.96 -9.03
N GLY A 143 -11.47 16.05 -9.17
CA GLY A 143 -10.38 15.88 -8.21
C GLY A 143 -9.21 16.85 -8.39
N ARG A 144 -8.24 16.78 -7.45
CA ARG A 144 -6.90 17.36 -7.64
C ARG A 144 -6.07 16.49 -8.57
N ARG A 145 -5.03 17.05 -9.21
CA ARG A 145 -4.13 16.32 -10.15
C ARG A 145 -4.89 15.68 -11.33
N GLN A 146 -5.93 16.32 -11.85
CA GLN A 146 -6.80 15.78 -12.91
C GLN A 146 -6.04 15.22 -14.10
N SER A 147 -4.96 15.88 -14.55
CA SER A 147 -4.13 15.39 -15.67
C SER A 147 -3.59 13.97 -15.43
N TYR A 148 -3.12 13.69 -14.21
CA TYR A 148 -2.65 12.36 -13.80
C TYR A 148 -3.80 11.35 -13.83
N PHE A 149 -4.93 11.65 -13.18
CA PHE A 149 -6.06 10.73 -13.11
C PHE A 149 -6.75 10.49 -14.45
N ARG A 150 -6.75 11.47 -15.37
CA ARG A 150 -7.20 11.28 -16.76
C ARG A 150 -6.35 10.22 -17.46
N GLY A 151 -5.03 10.25 -17.25
CA GLY A 151 -4.13 9.21 -17.75
C GLY A 151 -4.49 7.82 -17.23
N GLU A 152 -4.75 7.69 -15.94
CA GLU A 152 -5.16 6.43 -15.31
C GLU A 152 -6.54 5.96 -15.79
N PHE A 153 -7.49 6.88 -15.94
CA PHE A 153 -8.84 6.63 -16.42
C PHE A 153 -8.83 6.09 -17.86
N PHE A 154 -8.10 6.75 -18.76
CA PHE A 154 -7.96 6.30 -20.14
C PHE A 154 -7.21 4.96 -20.23
N THR A 155 -6.19 4.77 -19.38
CA THR A 155 -5.48 3.50 -19.31
C THR A 155 -6.41 2.37 -18.89
N THR A 156 -7.23 2.58 -17.85
CA THR A 156 -8.23 1.61 -17.39
C THR A 156 -9.16 1.16 -18.52
N MET A 157 -9.65 2.10 -19.33
CA MET A 157 -10.48 1.78 -20.50
C MET A 157 -9.74 0.98 -21.58
N ARG A 158 -8.44 1.25 -21.80
CA ARG A 158 -7.62 0.44 -22.71
C ARG A 158 -7.44 -0.99 -22.21
N LEU A 159 -7.24 -1.17 -20.91
CA LEU A 159 -7.13 -2.51 -20.31
C LEU A 159 -8.43 -3.31 -20.53
N LEU A 160 -9.59 -2.68 -20.28
CA LEU A 160 -10.89 -3.28 -20.57
C LEU A 160 -11.10 -3.60 -22.05
N GLN A 161 -10.72 -2.68 -22.94
CA GLN A 161 -10.85 -2.86 -24.39
C GLN A 161 -10.03 -4.05 -24.91
N ARG A 162 -8.84 -4.28 -24.34
CA ARG A 162 -7.97 -5.41 -24.70
C ARG A 162 -8.41 -6.74 -24.11
N GLY A 163 -9.29 -6.71 -23.11
CA GLY A 163 -9.68 -7.90 -22.35
C GLY A 163 -8.65 -8.34 -21.31
N ASP A 164 -7.70 -7.47 -20.97
CA ASP A 164 -6.69 -7.70 -19.93
C ASP A 164 -7.35 -7.90 -18.55
N VAL A 165 -8.45 -7.20 -18.30
CA VAL A 165 -9.26 -7.23 -17.07
C VAL A 165 -10.74 -7.12 -17.42
N THR A 166 -11.61 -7.60 -16.54
CA THR A 166 -13.06 -7.45 -16.66
C THR A 166 -13.60 -6.29 -15.80
N GLU A 167 -14.78 -5.76 -16.15
CA GLU A 167 -15.44 -4.71 -15.34
C GLU A 167 -15.67 -5.15 -13.88
N SER A 168 -15.99 -6.42 -13.66
CA SER A 168 -16.17 -7.00 -12.32
C SER A 168 -14.89 -7.07 -11.49
N GLN A 169 -13.73 -7.16 -12.15
CA GLN A 169 -12.42 -7.19 -11.50
C GLN A 169 -11.92 -5.78 -11.13
N LEU A 170 -12.45 -4.72 -11.75
CA LEU A 170 -12.06 -3.34 -11.51
C LEU A 170 -12.74 -2.73 -10.29
N LYS A 171 -12.50 -3.36 -9.14
CA LYS A 171 -12.72 -2.78 -7.82
C LYS A 171 -11.37 -2.51 -7.16
N GLY A 172 -11.24 -1.33 -6.57
CA GLY A 172 -9.97 -0.87 -6.04
C GLY A 172 -10.09 0.14 -4.91
N SER A 173 -8.96 0.76 -4.59
CA SER A 173 -8.89 1.91 -3.71
C SER A 173 -9.57 3.13 -4.33
N TRP A 174 -9.90 4.11 -3.49
CA TRP A 174 -10.49 5.38 -3.92
C TRP A 174 -9.62 6.15 -4.92
N ALA A 175 -8.31 5.88 -4.96
CA ALA A 175 -7.37 6.56 -5.84
C ALA A 175 -7.12 5.79 -7.16
N GLY A 176 -7.67 4.59 -7.33
CA GLY A 176 -7.52 3.82 -8.56
C GLY A 176 -6.50 2.68 -8.51
N ALA A 177 -5.90 2.38 -7.35
CA ALA A 177 -5.09 1.19 -7.17
C ALA A 177 -5.98 -0.05 -7.06
N PHE A 178 -5.64 -1.19 -7.66
CA PHE A 178 -6.53 -2.37 -7.66
C PHE A 178 -5.79 -3.71 -7.60
N GLY A 179 -6.56 -4.76 -7.31
CA GLY A 179 -6.07 -6.14 -7.24
C GLY A 179 -5.14 -6.41 -6.06
N HIS A 180 -4.43 -7.54 -6.14
CA HIS A 180 -3.47 -7.96 -5.11
C HIS A 180 -2.28 -7.01 -4.98
N THR A 181 -1.85 -6.41 -6.09
CA THR A 181 -0.65 -5.57 -6.16
C THR A 181 -0.91 -4.11 -5.83
N GLN A 182 -2.19 -3.68 -5.82
CA GLN A 182 -2.59 -2.28 -5.72
C GLN A 182 -1.85 -1.38 -6.73
N PHE A 183 -1.61 -1.91 -7.92
CA PHE A 183 -1.08 -1.10 -9.01
C PHE A 183 -2.12 -0.08 -9.48
N MET A 184 -1.63 1.11 -9.80
CA MET A 184 -2.36 2.04 -10.66
C MET A 184 -2.46 1.44 -12.07
N PRO A 185 -3.51 1.76 -12.86
CA PRO A 185 -3.69 1.26 -14.22
C PRO A 185 -2.48 1.42 -15.13
N SER A 186 -1.77 2.55 -15.06
CA SER A 186 -0.53 2.79 -15.82
C SER A 186 0.61 1.86 -15.39
N THR A 187 0.78 1.64 -14.09
CA THR A 187 1.74 0.68 -13.54
C THR A 187 1.41 -0.74 -13.98
N TYR A 188 0.13 -1.13 -13.97
CA TYR A 188 -0.33 -2.41 -14.52
C TYR A 188 0.07 -2.52 -16.00
N ASP A 189 -0.24 -1.51 -16.81
CA ASP A 189 0.00 -1.56 -18.25
C ASP A 189 1.51 -1.75 -18.56
N GLU A 190 2.37 -1.05 -17.81
CA GLU A 190 3.84 -1.11 -17.90
C GLU A 190 4.42 -2.44 -17.37
N LEU A 191 3.92 -2.96 -16.26
CA LEU A 191 4.66 -3.92 -15.42
C LEU A 191 3.93 -5.22 -15.08
N ALA A 192 2.63 -5.34 -15.36
CA ALA A 192 1.92 -6.59 -15.15
C ALA A 192 2.50 -7.70 -16.04
N VAL A 193 2.54 -8.93 -15.52
CA VAL A 193 3.11 -10.12 -16.16
C VAL A 193 2.11 -11.27 -16.06
N ASP A 194 1.93 -11.96 -17.18
CA ASP A 194 1.30 -13.28 -17.28
C ASP A 194 2.35 -14.32 -16.88
N PHE A 195 2.18 -14.94 -15.72
CA PHE A 195 3.18 -15.83 -15.13
C PHE A 195 2.72 -17.29 -14.99
N ASP A 196 1.43 -17.53 -15.15
CA ASP A 196 0.87 -18.87 -15.31
C ASP A 196 0.69 -19.28 -16.79
N GLY A 197 0.78 -18.35 -17.73
CA GLY A 197 0.84 -18.58 -19.17
C GLY A 197 -0.53 -18.73 -19.83
N ASP A 198 -1.60 -18.23 -19.20
CA ASP A 198 -2.97 -18.35 -19.70
C ASP A 198 -3.34 -17.28 -20.75
N GLY A 199 -2.41 -16.35 -21.05
CA GLY A 199 -2.57 -15.25 -21.98
C GLY A 199 -3.10 -13.96 -21.35
N ARG A 200 -3.26 -13.91 -20.02
CA ARG A 200 -3.78 -12.75 -19.27
C ARG A 200 -2.81 -12.33 -18.17
N ARG A 201 -2.89 -11.06 -17.77
CA ARG A 201 -2.05 -10.48 -16.72
C ARG A 201 -2.91 -10.20 -15.48
N ASP A 202 -3.58 -11.21 -14.96
CA ASP A 202 -4.67 -11.06 -14.00
C ASP A 202 -4.17 -10.82 -12.57
N LEU A 203 -3.95 -9.55 -12.22
CA LEU A 203 -3.51 -9.16 -10.87
C LEU A 203 -4.64 -9.23 -9.81
N VAL A 204 -5.84 -9.65 -10.17
CA VAL A 204 -7.01 -9.70 -9.28
C VAL A 204 -7.31 -11.13 -8.86
N SER A 205 -7.23 -12.09 -9.78
CA SER A 205 -7.57 -13.49 -9.53
C SER A 205 -6.39 -14.46 -9.67
N SER A 206 -5.31 -14.07 -10.36
CA SER A 206 -4.08 -14.88 -10.43
C SER A 206 -3.04 -14.41 -9.40
N ILE A 207 -2.86 -15.23 -8.37
CA ILE A 207 -1.77 -15.04 -7.40
C ILE A 207 -0.39 -15.14 -8.08
N PRO A 208 -0.13 -16.12 -8.98
CA PRO A 208 1.11 -16.14 -9.78
C PRO A 208 1.43 -14.81 -10.46
N ASP A 209 0.47 -14.22 -11.17
CA ASP A 209 0.65 -12.96 -11.88
C ASP A 209 0.91 -11.80 -10.93
N ALA A 210 0.15 -11.73 -9.83
CA ALA A 210 0.34 -10.72 -8.80
C ALA A 210 1.77 -10.77 -8.22
N LEU A 211 2.24 -11.94 -7.81
CA LEU A 211 3.58 -12.12 -7.23
C LEU A 211 4.68 -11.81 -8.24
N ALA A 212 4.54 -12.28 -9.47
CA ALA A 212 5.50 -12.02 -10.55
C ALA A 212 5.55 -10.54 -10.92
N SER A 213 4.40 -9.88 -10.99
CA SER A 213 4.28 -8.46 -11.33
C SER A 213 4.87 -7.56 -10.24
N THR A 214 4.66 -7.90 -8.97
CA THR A 214 5.34 -7.23 -7.84
C THR A 214 6.87 -7.37 -7.94
N ALA A 215 7.37 -8.57 -8.25
CA ALA A 215 8.81 -8.77 -8.41
C ALA A 215 9.38 -8.05 -9.64
N ASN A 216 8.65 -8.07 -10.77
CA ASN A 216 9.00 -7.32 -11.98
C ASN A 216 9.08 -5.82 -11.69
N PHE A 217 8.12 -5.28 -10.94
CA PHE A 217 8.15 -3.89 -10.49
C PHE A 217 9.44 -3.58 -9.73
N LEU A 218 9.73 -4.33 -8.67
CA LEU A 218 10.93 -4.08 -7.86
C LEU A 218 12.21 -4.18 -8.70
N LYS A 219 12.28 -5.18 -9.59
CA LYS A 219 13.39 -5.36 -10.52
C LYS A 219 13.56 -4.15 -11.45
N ARG A 220 12.49 -3.70 -12.10
CA ARG A 220 12.47 -2.54 -13.01
C ARG A 220 12.78 -1.24 -12.28
N ARG A 221 12.48 -1.15 -10.98
CA ARG A 221 12.79 0.00 -10.12
C ARG A 221 14.18 -0.09 -9.46
N GLY A 222 15.00 -1.05 -9.90
CA GLY A 222 16.44 -1.08 -9.64
C GLY A 222 16.86 -1.99 -8.49
N TRP A 223 16.05 -2.99 -8.14
CA TRP A 223 16.44 -4.03 -7.19
C TRP A 223 17.76 -4.71 -7.60
N GLN A 224 18.66 -4.83 -6.63
CA GLN A 224 19.98 -5.45 -6.71
C GLN A 224 19.93 -6.80 -5.99
N THR A 225 19.99 -7.89 -6.76
CA THR A 225 20.00 -9.25 -6.22
C THR A 225 21.15 -9.43 -5.23
N GLY A 226 20.86 -9.98 -4.05
CA GLY A 226 21.85 -10.25 -3.01
C GLY A 226 22.27 -9.04 -2.16
N GLN A 227 21.80 -7.82 -2.46
CA GLN A 227 21.95 -6.67 -1.58
C GLN A 227 20.77 -6.63 -0.58
N PRO A 228 20.99 -6.34 0.72
CA PRO A 228 19.87 -6.12 1.64
C PRO A 228 19.13 -4.82 1.32
N TRP A 229 17.88 -4.69 1.77
CA TRP A 229 17.20 -3.40 1.77
C TRP A 229 17.95 -2.40 2.66
N GLY A 230 18.44 -2.86 3.80
CA GLY A 230 19.04 -2.07 4.87
C GLY A 230 19.15 -2.90 6.15
N PHE A 231 19.57 -2.24 7.22
CA PHE A 231 19.59 -2.80 8.57
C PHE A 231 19.72 -1.69 9.60
N GLU A 232 19.30 -1.99 10.83
CA GLU A 232 19.42 -1.08 11.97
C GLU A 232 20.89 -0.95 12.41
N VAL A 233 21.29 0.26 12.80
CA VAL A 233 22.66 0.60 13.22
C VAL A 233 22.68 1.32 14.56
N LYS A 234 23.77 1.14 15.30
CA LYS A 234 24.13 1.98 16.43
C LYS A 234 24.92 3.18 15.94
N VAL A 235 24.46 4.37 16.35
CA VAL A 235 25.13 5.64 16.09
C VAL A 235 25.96 6.00 17.33
N PRO A 236 27.28 6.23 17.20
CA PRO A 236 28.11 6.73 18.27
C PRO A 236 27.57 8.01 18.91
N ALA A 237 27.71 8.13 20.24
CA ALA A 237 27.33 9.32 20.97
C ALA A 237 28.00 10.57 20.38
N GLY A 238 27.23 11.64 20.17
CA GLY A 238 27.72 12.90 19.62
C GLY A 238 27.92 12.92 18.10
N MET A 239 27.68 11.83 17.37
CA MET A 239 27.69 11.88 15.91
C MET A 239 26.51 12.70 15.39
N SER A 240 26.81 13.71 14.58
CA SER A 240 25.77 14.47 13.87
C SER A 240 25.12 13.63 12.77
N LEU A 241 23.79 13.66 12.75
CA LEU A 241 22.95 13.13 11.67
C LEU A 241 22.50 14.23 10.67
N SER A 242 22.97 15.46 10.86
CA SER A 242 22.58 16.59 10.01
C SER A 242 22.99 16.35 8.55
N GLY A 243 22.06 16.58 7.63
CA GLY A 243 22.26 16.36 6.20
C GLY A 243 22.27 14.89 5.78
N GLU A 244 22.13 13.95 6.72
CA GLU A 244 21.99 12.53 6.41
C GLU A 244 20.54 12.16 6.10
N GLY A 245 20.38 11.11 5.31
CA GLY A 245 19.07 10.60 4.92
C GLY A 245 19.21 9.50 3.88
N ARG A 246 18.07 8.92 3.48
CA ARG A 246 17.99 7.86 2.48
C ARG A 246 18.72 8.18 1.16
N ARG A 247 18.65 9.44 0.71
CA ARG A 247 19.19 9.92 -0.58
C ARG A 247 20.68 10.29 -0.52
N ASN A 248 21.18 10.79 0.61
CA ASN A 248 22.60 11.13 0.78
C ASN A 248 23.40 9.87 1.10
N LYS A 249 23.59 9.01 0.10
CA LYS A 249 24.31 7.74 0.28
C LYS A 249 25.82 7.97 0.34
N LYS A 250 26.48 7.24 1.23
CA LYS A 250 27.94 7.18 1.37
C LYS A 250 28.40 5.74 1.39
N SER A 251 29.69 5.52 1.15
CA SER A 251 30.29 4.19 1.17
C SER A 251 30.22 3.58 2.58
N LEU A 252 30.08 2.25 2.68
CA LEU A 252 30.14 1.58 3.98
C LEU A 252 31.46 1.84 4.70
N SER A 253 32.59 1.97 4.00
CA SER A 253 33.86 2.39 4.62
C SER A 253 33.76 3.76 5.29
N SER A 254 33.03 4.71 4.70
CA SER A 254 32.78 6.03 5.33
C SER A 254 31.97 5.90 6.61
N TRP A 255 30.94 5.05 6.61
CA TRP A 255 30.13 4.78 7.80
C TRP A 255 30.90 4.06 8.90
N VAL A 256 31.74 3.08 8.54
CA VAL A 256 32.66 2.40 9.47
C VAL A 256 33.64 3.39 10.09
N ASN A 257 34.25 4.28 9.28
CA ASN A 257 35.18 5.29 9.78
C ASN A 257 34.51 6.32 10.71
N ARG A 258 33.20 6.51 10.56
CA ARG A 258 32.40 7.30 11.48
C ARG A 258 32.04 6.55 12.77
N GLY A 259 32.25 5.23 12.82
CA GLY A 259 32.02 4.40 14.00
C GLY A 259 30.66 3.71 14.03
N LEU A 260 29.91 3.69 12.92
CA LEU A 260 28.65 2.93 12.87
C LEU A 260 28.93 1.43 12.98
N THR A 261 28.09 0.76 13.74
CA THR A 261 28.01 -0.71 13.83
C THR A 261 26.56 -1.15 13.65
N ARG A 262 26.32 -2.42 13.33
CA ARG A 262 24.93 -2.92 13.32
C ARG A 262 24.34 -2.86 14.73
N ALA A 263 23.02 -2.82 14.83
CA ALA A 263 22.34 -2.74 16.12
C ALA A 263 22.64 -3.94 17.06
N ASP A 264 22.98 -5.10 16.49
CA ASP A 264 23.43 -6.28 17.23
C ASP A 264 24.93 -6.25 17.62
N GLY A 265 25.67 -5.22 17.23
CA GLY A 265 27.10 -5.06 17.46
C GLY A 265 28.00 -5.66 16.39
N SER A 266 27.46 -6.35 15.39
CA SER A 266 28.25 -6.92 14.29
C SER A 266 28.73 -5.86 13.28
N ALA A 267 29.72 -6.22 12.46
CA ALA A 267 30.33 -5.32 11.48
C ALA A 267 29.34 -4.91 10.37
N LEU A 268 29.49 -3.71 9.79
CA LEU A 268 28.60 -3.29 8.70
C LEU A 268 28.78 -4.12 7.42
N ILE A 269 30.04 -4.45 7.10
CA ILE A 269 30.46 -5.13 5.87
C ILE A 269 30.42 -6.64 6.12
N GLN A 270 29.38 -7.31 5.60
CA GLN A 270 29.17 -8.75 5.70
C GLN A 270 28.47 -9.27 4.45
N GLY A 271 28.59 -10.58 4.18
CA GLY A 271 27.96 -11.23 3.04
C GLY A 271 28.40 -10.58 1.72
N ASN A 272 27.43 -10.16 0.89
CA ASN A 272 27.68 -9.53 -0.41
C ASN A 272 28.02 -8.04 -0.34
N LEU A 273 28.14 -7.45 0.86
CA LEU A 273 28.48 -6.04 1.02
C LEU A 273 30.00 -5.84 0.98
N SER A 274 30.41 -4.72 0.40
CA SER A 274 31.79 -4.27 0.31
C SER A 274 31.95 -2.87 0.92
N GLY A 275 33.20 -2.45 1.17
CA GLY A 275 33.49 -1.09 1.65
C GLY A 275 32.99 0.01 0.70
N SER A 276 32.88 -0.26 -0.60
CA SER A 276 32.38 0.67 -1.62
C SER A 276 30.84 0.68 -1.75
N SER A 277 30.13 -0.26 -1.11
CA SER A 277 28.67 -0.32 -1.14
C SER A 277 28.06 0.97 -0.58
N GLN A 278 27.08 1.54 -1.29
CA GLN A 278 26.49 2.83 -0.95
C GLN A 278 25.22 2.67 -0.10
N ALA A 279 25.17 3.32 1.06
CA ALA A 279 24.02 3.34 1.95
C ALA A 279 23.74 4.76 2.44
N GLY A 280 22.46 5.11 2.58
CA GLY A 280 22.01 6.34 3.23
C GLY A 280 21.68 6.07 4.70
N LEU A 281 21.95 7.02 5.59
CA LEU A 281 21.63 6.91 7.01
C LEU A 281 20.29 7.58 7.29
N MET A 282 19.27 6.78 7.60
CA MET A 282 17.89 7.22 7.79
C MET A 282 17.50 7.10 9.26
N ALA A 283 16.93 8.16 9.83
CA ALA A 283 16.47 8.21 11.22
C ALA A 283 14.99 8.65 11.27
N PRO A 284 14.02 7.73 11.05
CA PRO A 284 12.61 8.07 10.85
C PRO A 284 11.94 8.80 12.03
N ALA A 285 12.48 8.64 13.24
CA ALA A 285 12.02 9.30 14.46
C ALA A 285 13.13 10.16 15.11
N GLY A 286 14.11 10.60 14.32
CA GLY A 286 15.30 11.31 14.83
C GLY A 286 16.29 10.40 15.54
N ALA A 287 17.33 11.00 16.13
CA ALA A 287 18.50 10.30 16.68
C ALA A 287 18.20 9.40 17.90
N ASN A 288 17.07 9.63 18.58
CA ASN A 288 16.68 8.88 19.78
C ASN A 288 15.83 7.64 19.46
N GLY A 289 15.48 7.41 18.19
CA GLY A 289 14.79 6.22 17.74
C GLY A 289 15.69 5.26 16.97
N PRO A 290 15.11 4.22 16.37
CA PRO A 290 15.81 3.35 15.43
C PRO A 290 16.43 4.14 14.27
N VAL A 291 17.69 3.84 13.96
CA VAL A 291 18.43 4.41 12.84
C VAL A 291 18.88 3.30 11.91
N PHE A 292 18.76 3.52 10.60
CA PHE A 292 18.99 2.50 9.59
C PHE A 292 20.01 2.96 8.54
N LEU A 293 20.90 2.05 8.13
CA LEU A 293 21.55 2.19 6.83
C LEU A 293 20.65 1.54 5.78
N VAL A 294 20.29 2.30 4.74
CA VAL A 294 19.38 1.87 3.68
C VAL A 294 20.03 1.94 2.28
N PHE A 295 19.92 0.85 1.54
CA PHE A 295 20.57 0.64 0.23
C PHE A 295 19.61 0.89 -0.94
N ARG A 296 20.03 0.53 -2.16
CA ARG A 296 19.24 0.70 -3.38
C ARG A 296 17.95 -0.10 -3.37
N ASN A 297 17.92 -1.22 -2.66
CA ASN A 297 16.75 -2.08 -2.51
C ASN A 297 15.65 -1.43 -1.66
N PHE A 298 16.00 -0.65 -0.64
CA PHE A 298 15.01 0.20 0.04
C PHE A 298 14.43 1.25 -0.91
N ASP A 299 15.25 1.83 -1.80
CA ASP A 299 14.76 2.79 -2.80
C ASP A 299 13.83 2.13 -3.85
N ALA A 300 14.04 0.85 -4.17
CA ALA A 300 13.14 0.09 -5.02
C ALA A 300 11.78 -0.13 -4.33
N ILE A 301 11.77 -0.48 -3.03
CA ILE A 301 10.53 -0.58 -2.24
C ILE A 301 9.84 0.79 -2.13
N TYR A 302 10.58 1.85 -1.82
CA TYR A 302 10.08 3.24 -1.75
C TYR A 302 9.44 3.71 -3.07
N SER A 303 9.85 3.15 -4.21
CA SER A 303 9.24 3.54 -5.49
C SER A 303 7.82 3.02 -5.68
N TYR A 304 7.39 2.04 -4.87
CA TYR A 304 6.04 1.49 -4.88
C TYR A 304 5.05 2.50 -4.28
N ASN A 305 5.42 3.12 -3.15
CA ASN A 305 4.76 4.31 -2.59
C ASN A 305 5.82 5.20 -1.92
N ALA A 306 5.84 6.48 -2.30
CA ALA A 306 6.89 7.45 -2.00
C ALA A 306 6.92 7.96 -0.55
N ALA A 307 6.78 7.06 0.43
CA ALA A 307 6.90 7.33 1.85
C ALA A 307 7.92 6.39 2.51
N GLU A 308 8.77 6.94 3.38
CA GLU A 308 9.79 6.15 4.10
C GLU A 308 9.16 5.22 5.13
N SER A 309 8.05 5.63 5.75
CA SER A 309 7.24 4.81 6.66
C SER A 309 6.69 3.57 5.97
N TYR A 310 6.12 3.73 4.79
CA TYR A 310 5.64 2.66 3.91
C TYR A 310 6.78 1.70 3.54
N ALA A 311 7.91 2.22 3.04
CA ALA A 311 9.02 1.38 2.62
C ALA A 311 9.64 0.61 3.80
N LEU A 312 9.71 1.25 4.98
CA LEU A 312 10.19 0.62 6.20
C LEU A 312 9.22 -0.46 6.70
N ALA A 313 7.91 -0.31 6.55
CA ALA A 313 6.94 -1.34 6.91
C ALA A 313 7.12 -2.61 6.07
N ILE A 314 7.29 -2.50 4.75
CA ILE A 314 7.54 -3.64 3.87
C ILE A 314 8.89 -4.28 4.17
N ALA A 315 9.94 -3.46 4.28
CA ALA A 315 11.28 -3.92 4.61
C ALA A 315 11.30 -4.69 5.93
N HIS A 316 10.67 -4.12 6.97
CA HIS A 316 10.58 -4.75 8.27
C HIS A 316 9.75 -6.03 8.23
N LEU A 317 8.59 -6.02 7.56
CA LEU A 317 7.78 -7.23 7.39
C LEU A 317 8.59 -8.32 6.69
N SER A 318 9.34 -8.00 5.63
CA SER A 318 10.21 -8.95 4.91
C SER A 318 11.20 -9.63 5.86
N ASP A 319 11.85 -8.89 6.76
CA ASP A 319 12.76 -9.45 7.77
C ASP A 319 12.01 -10.34 8.78
N ARG A 320 10.84 -9.90 9.25
CA ARG A 320 10.00 -10.65 10.20
C ARG A 320 9.51 -11.97 9.62
N LEU A 321 9.19 -12.02 8.32
CA LEU A 321 8.72 -13.23 7.65
C LEU A 321 9.76 -14.36 7.67
N VAL A 322 11.06 -14.02 7.64
CA VAL A 322 12.17 -14.99 7.74
C VAL A 322 12.67 -15.17 9.18
N GLY A 323 11.90 -14.72 10.17
CA GLY A 323 12.15 -15.00 11.59
C GLY A 323 13.10 -14.03 12.27
N GLN A 324 13.46 -12.90 11.66
CA GLN A 324 14.19 -11.86 12.36
C GLN A 324 13.31 -11.18 13.43
N SER A 325 13.96 -10.60 14.45
CA SER A 325 13.26 -9.89 15.53
C SER A 325 12.69 -8.54 15.08
N ALA A 326 11.88 -7.93 15.94
CA ALA A 326 11.58 -6.51 15.86
C ALA A 326 12.87 -5.65 15.92
N PHE A 327 12.74 -4.35 15.61
CA PHE A 327 13.83 -3.39 15.82
C PHE A 327 14.31 -3.42 17.27
N ARG A 328 15.63 -3.33 17.46
CA ARG A 328 16.27 -3.42 18.77
C ARG A 328 16.11 -2.15 19.56
N THR A 329 16.23 -1.00 18.91
CA THR A 329 16.02 0.31 19.53
C THR A 329 14.52 0.54 19.66
N ALA A 330 14.07 0.97 20.84
CA ALA A 330 12.68 1.37 21.03
C ALA A 330 12.40 2.68 20.28
N TRP A 331 11.13 2.89 19.88
CA TRP A 331 10.71 4.19 19.39
C TRP A 331 10.82 5.25 20.51
N PRO A 332 11.12 6.52 20.18
CA PRO A 332 11.30 7.58 21.17
C PRO A 332 9.96 8.12 21.67
N THR A 333 9.13 7.23 22.20
CA THR A 333 7.81 7.51 22.75
C THR A 333 7.52 6.55 23.91
N ASP A 334 6.80 7.04 24.91
CA ASP A 334 6.24 6.24 26.00
C ASP A 334 4.87 5.63 25.66
N ASP A 335 4.33 5.96 24.49
CA ASP A 335 3.02 5.57 24.00
C ASP A 335 3.13 4.97 22.60
N ALA A 336 3.91 3.90 22.46
CA ALA A 336 4.05 3.20 21.19
C ALA A 336 2.70 2.69 20.65
N GLY A 337 2.67 2.37 19.35
CA GLY A 337 1.50 1.84 18.69
C GLY A 337 1.11 0.45 19.22
N THR A 338 -0.17 0.13 19.13
CA THR A 338 -0.71 -1.19 19.49
C THR A 338 -0.86 -2.07 18.25
N SER A 339 -0.61 -3.37 18.41
CA SER A 339 -0.91 -4.42 17.44
C SER A 339 -2.42 -4.58 17.22
N ARG A 340 -2.83 -5.25 16.14
CA ARG A 340 -4.26 -5.58 15.91
C ARG A 340 -4.90 -6.36 17.07
N ALA A 341 -4.17 -7.27 17.71
CA ALA A 341 -4.67 -8.02 18.86
C ALA A 341 -4.91 -7.12 20.08
N GLU A 342 -4.00 -6.21 20.36
CA GLU A 342 -4.13 -5.23 21.45
C GLU A 342 -5.23 -4.20 21.18
N ARG A 343 -5.44 -3.81 19.92
CA ARG A 343 -6.58 -2.96 19.53
C ARG A 343 -7.90 -3.67 19.80
N ARG A 344 -8.00 -4.97 19.53
CA ARG A 344 -9.17 -5.78 19.89
C ARG A 344 -9.36 -5.86 21.40
N GLU A 345 -8.29 -5.90 22.19
CA GLU A 345 -8.38 -5.81 23.65
C GLU A 345 -8.97 -4.46 24.11
N ILE A 346 -8.48 -3.35 23.56
CA ILE A 346 -9.05 -2.01 23.78
C ILE A 346 -10.54 -1.99 23.42
N GLN A 347 -10.92 -2.49 22.24
CA GLN A 347 -12.31 -2.52 21.80
C GLN A 347 -13.20 -3.34 22.75
N ARG A 348 -12.74 -4.51 23.22
CA ARG A 348 -13.50 -5.32 24.20
C ARG A 348 -13.70 -4.57 25.51
N PHE A 349 -12.67 -3.87 26.00
CA PHE A 349 -12.80 -3.05 27.21
C PHE A 349 -13.82 -1.93 27.02
N LEU A 350 -13.81 -1.25 25.87
CA LEU A 350 -14.78 -0.21 25.56
C LEU A 350 -16.21 -0.76 25.49
N LEU A 351 -16.42 -1.91 24.85
CA LEU A 351 -17.73 -2.58 24.83
C LEU A 351 -18.18 -2.98 26.23
N SER A 352 -17.30 -3.51 27.09
CA SER A 352 -17.65 -3.85 28.48
C SER A 352 -17.98 -2.63 29.34
N ARG A 353 -17.54 -1.44 28.94
CA ARG A 353 -17.91 -0.15 29.55
C ARG A 353 -19.19 0.45 28.98
N GLY A 354 -19.83 -0.19 28.00
CA GLY A 354 -21.10 0.21 27.42
C GLY A 354 -21.00 1.15 26.21
N TYR A 355 -19.81 1.34 25.63
CA TYR A 355 -19.65 2.13 24.41
C TYR A 355 -20.13 1.35 23.17
N ASP A 356 -21.04 1.91 22.37
CA ASP A 356 -21.35 1.37 21.02
C ASP A 356 -20.25 1.75 20.04
N ILE A 357 -19.27 0.86 19.85
CA ILE A 357 -18.16 1.06 18.92
C ILE A 357 -18.21 0.17 17.68
N GLY A 358 -19.23 -0.70 17.57
CA GLY A 358 -19.32 -1.75 16.56
C GLY A 358 -18.52 -3.00 16.91
N GLU A 359 -18.06 -3.72 15.88
CA GLU A 359 -17.38 -5.01 16.00
C GLU A 359 -15.95 -4.92 16.54
N VAL A 360 -15.49 -6.01 17.15
CA VAL A 360 -14.10 -6.16 17.66
C VAL A 360 -13.19 -6.66 16.53
N ASP A 361 -12.88 -5.78 15.60
CA ASP A 361 -12.11 -6.07 14.39
C ASP A 361 -10.62 -5.66 14.46
N GLY A 362 -10.24 -4.88 15.48
CA GLY A 362 -8.92 -4.28 15.63
C GLY A 362 -8.69 -3.04 14.75
N LEU A 363 -9.72 -2.59 14.03
CA LEU A 363 -9.72 -1.37 13.24
C LEU A 363 -10.25 -0.21 14.10
N ILE A 364 -9.40 0.78 14.31
CA ILE A 364 -9.77 1.95 15.12
C ILE A 364 -10.57 2.91 14.25
N GLY A 365 -11.89 2.73 14.21
CA GLY A 365 -12.84 3.64 13.55
C GLY A 365 -13.19 4.87 14.38
N ASP A 366 -14.02 5.77 13.84
CA ASP A 366 -14.37 7.04 14.52
C ASP A 366 -15.08 6.83 15.86
N LYS A 367 -16.04 5.89 15.93
CA LYS A 367 -16.71 5.54 17.18
C LYS A 367 -15.71 5.04 18.23
N THR A 368 -14.78 4.18 17.83
CA THR A 368 -13.71 3.69 18.72
C THR A 368 -12.81 4.83 19.19
N ARG A 369 -12.37 5.75 18.30
CA ARG A 369 -11.58 6.93 18.67
C ARG A 369 -12.29 7.82 19.68
N GLN A 370 -13.58 8.05 19.49
CA GLN A 370 -14.39 8.87 20.40
C GLN A 370 -14.50 8.22 21.78
N ALA A 371 -14.76 6.92 21.85
CA ALA A 371 -14.82 6.17 23.10
C ALA A 371 -13.47 6.17 23.83
N ILE A 372 -12.36 5.94 23.12
CA ILE A 372 -10.99 6.06 23.67
C ILE A 372 -10.76 7.45 24.25
N ARG A 373 -11.18 8.51 23.56
CA ARG A 373 -11.01 9.89 24.05
C ARG A 373 -11.71 10.11 25.38
N GLN A 374 -12.93 9.59 25.53
CA GLN A 374 -13.70 9.69 26.77
C GLN A 374 -13.03 8.94 27.92
N GLU A 375 -12.55 7.73 27.65
CA GLU A 375 -11.83 6.93 28.64
C GLU A 375 -10.46 7.55 29.01
N GLN A 376 -9.75 8.14 28.05
CA GLN A 376 -8.53 8.91 28.33
C GLN A 376 -8.81 10.07 29.30
N ILE A 377 -9.87 10.85 29.08
CA ILE A 377 -10.28 11.93 29.99
C ILE A 377 -10.59 11.36 31.39
N ARG A 378 -11.36 10.28 31.47
CA ARG A 378 -11.72 9.62 32.74
C ARG A 378 -10.48 9.15 33.51
N LEU A 379 -9.47 8.65 32.80
CA LEU A 379 -8.24 8.09 33.36
C LEU A 379 -7.13 9.14 33.57
N GLY A 380 -7.38 10.41 33.27
CA GLY A 380 -6.39 11.49 33.41
C GLY A 380 -5.27 11.44 32.37
N LEU A 381 -5.50 10.78 31.23
CA LEU A 381 -4.59 10.72 30.09
C LEU A 381 -4.90 11.84 29.08
N ALA A 382 -3.95 12.12 28.19
CA ALA A 382 -4.18 13.05 27.08
C ALA A 382 -5.28 12.52 26.15
N ALA A 383 -6.31 13.34 25.90
CA ALA A 383 -7.53 13.01 25.16
C ALA A 383 -7.34 12.94 23.63
N THR A 384 -6.38 12.16 23.18
CA THR A 384 -5.98 12.03 21.77
C THR A 384 -6.96 11.20 20.93
N GLY A 385 -7.71 10.29 21.55
CA GLY A 385 -8.49 9.25 20.87
C GLY A 385 -7.63 8.14 20.24
N ARG A 386 -6.31 8.14 20.50
CA ARG A 386 -5.36 7.17 19.95
C ARG A 386 -5.36 5.88 20.76
N ALA A 387 -5.45 4.74 20.08
CA ALA A 387 -5.30 3.41 20.66
C ALA A 387 -3.82 3.07 20.93
N GLY A 388 -3.14 3.87 21.76
CA GLY A 388 -1.74 3.67 22.13
C GLY A 388 -1.56 2.73 23.33
N GLN A 389 -0.31 2.39 23.62
CA GLN A 389 0.05 1.57 24.76
C GLN A 389 -0.33 2.19 26.12
N GLN A 390 -0.41 3.52 26.26
CA GLN A 390 -0.82 4.17 27.51
C GLN A 390 -2.26 3.81 27.90
N ILE A 391 -3.22 3.94 26.98
CA ILE A 391 -4.63 3.62 27.27
C ILE A 391 -4.81 2.12 27.51
N LEU A 392 -4.11 1.27 26.76
CA LEU A 392 -4.11 -0.18 26.97
C LEU A 392 -3.62 -0.55 28.37
N ARG A 393 -2.47 -0.01 28.80
CA ARG A 393 -1.93 -0.24 30.14
C ARG A 393 -2.89 0.25 31.22
N ALA A 394 -3.53 1.40 31.03
CA ALA A 394 -4.51 1.92 31.98
C ALA A 394 -5.72 0.98 32.12
N PHE A 395 -6.24 0.45 31.01
CA PHE A 395 -7.31 -0.56 31.01
C PHE A 395 -6.91 -1.86 31.70
N ARG A 396 -5.71 -2.40 31.39
CA ARG A 396 -5.18 -3.60 32.05
C ARG A 396 -5.01 -3.40 33.57
N ASN A 397 -4.53 -2.24 33.99
CA ASN A 397 -4.38 -1.91 35.41
C ASN A 397 -5.74 -1.81 36.12
N GLU A 398 -6.76 -1.25 35.47
CA GLU A 398 -8.12 -1.20 36.04
C GLU A 398 -8.73 -2.60 36.14
N ALA A 399 -8.60 -3.43 35.11
CA ALA A 399 -9.05 -4.82 35.11
C ALA A 399 -8.36 -5.62 36.22
N ALA A 400 -7.04 -5.48 36.39
CA ALA A 400 -6.29 -6.13 37.46
C ALA A 400 -6.80 -5.71 38.85
N LYS A 401 -7.11 -4.43 39.06
CA LYS A 401 -7.68 -3.95 40.34
C LYS A 401 -9.06 -4.54 40.62
N GLN A 402 -9.91 -4.67 39.59
CA GLN A 402 -11.24 -5.28 39.73
C GLN A 402 -11.16 -6.78 40.06
N MET A 403 -10.14 -7.50 39.57
CA MET A 403 -9.96 -8.93 39.90
C MET A 403 -9.40 -9.17 41.31
N MET A 404 -8.83 -8.15 41.95
CA MET A 404 -8.30 -8.22 43.32
C MET A 404 -9.32 -7.80 44.40
N GLN A 405 -10.48 -7.28 43.98
CA GLN A 405 -11.62 -6.92 44.85
C GLN A 405 -12.68 -8.02 44.74
#